data_AF-A0A6J6Y3M7-F1
#
_entry.id   AF-A0A6J6Y3M7-F1
#
_cell.length_a   1.000
_cell.length_b   1.000
_cell.length_c   1.000
_cell.angle_alpha   90.00
_cell.angle_beta   90.00
_cell.angle_gamma   90.00
#
_symmetry.space_group_name_H-M   'P 1'
#
loop_
_entity.id
_entity.type
_entity.pdbx_description
1 polymer ?
#
loop_
_entity_poly.entity_id
_entity_poly.type
_entity_poly.pdbx_seq_one_letter_code
_entity_poly.pdbx_strand_id
1 'polypeptide(L)' 'MLTVEFTIEPFVEGDPGAHVTAAVAAVEAHGISVDFGPFGSLFSVDDKSLPIVIGDLLRVAYENGATFVNIAVSRFNT' A
#
# COMPACT_ATOMS: atom_id res chain seq x y z
N MET A 1 -4.61 10.37 -12.42
CA MET A 1 -4.48 9.63 -11.15
C MET A 1 -4.54 8.15 -11.46
N LEU A 2 -3.74 7.37 -10.75
CA LEU A 2 -3.74 5.92 -10.74
C LEU A 2 -4.23 5.46 -9.37
N THR A 3 -5.05 4.43 -9.34
CA THR A 3 -5.49 3.79 -8.11
C THR A 3 -4.59 2.59 -7.86
N VAL A 4 -4.05 2.49 -6.65
CA VAL A 4 -3.29 1.35 -6.18
C VAL A 4 -4.12 0.64 -5.13
N GLU A 5 -4.40 -0.63 -5.34
CA GLU A 5 -5.00 -1.52 -4.34
C GLU A 5 -3.97 -2.56 -3.93
N PHE A 6 -3.83 -2.80 -2.64
CA PHE A 6 -2.81 -3.72 -2.13
C PHE A 6 -3.24 -4.49 -0.88
N THR A 7 -2.63 -5.66 -0.71
CA THR A 7 -2.67 -6.45 0.53
C THR A 7 -1.26 -6.85 0.93
N ILE A 8 -1.00 -6.98 2.24
CA ILE A 8 0.29 -7.37 2.79
C ILE A 8 0.05 -8.50 3.80
N GLU A 9 0.68 -9.64 3.56
CA GLU A 9 0.58 -10.83 4.39
C GLU A 9 1.81 -10.97 5.31
N PRO A 10 1.66 -11.56 6.51
CA PRO A 10 0.44 -12.18 7.04
C PRO A 10 -0.58 -11.15 7.55
N PHE A 11 -1.85 -11.28 7.17
CA PHE A 11 -2.92 -10.41 7.65
C PHE A 11 -3.70 -11.06 8.80
N VAL A 12 -3.96 -10.26 9.85
CA VAL A 12 -4.85 -10.62 10.96
C VAL A 12 -5.91 -9.54 11.08
N GLU A 13 -7.17 -9.95 11.00
CA GLU A 13 -8.30 -9.01 11.08
C GLU A 13 -8.34 -8.30 12.43
N GLY A 14 -8.42 -6.97 12.41
CA GLY A 14 -8.45 -6.13 13.62
C GLY A 14 -7.11 -5.93 14.31
N ASP A 15 -6.05 -6.62 13.88
CA ASP A 15 -4.71 -6.54 14.47
C ASP A 15 -3.62 -6.51 13.38
N PRO A 16 -3.53 -5.42 12.60
CA PRO A 16 -2.55 -5.32 11.52
C PRO A 16 -1.12 -5.32 12.09
N GLY A 17 -0.29 -6.23 11.57
CA GLY A 17 1.11 -6.32 11.99
C GLY A 17 1.97 -5.12 11.57
N ALA A 18 3.21 -5.09 12.05
CA ALA A 18 4.18 -4.03 11.77
C ALA A 18 4.45 -3.84 10.26
N HIS A 19 4.48 -4.94 9.50
CA HIS A 19 4.61 -4.93 8.03
C HIS A 19 3.47 -4.20 7.33
N VAL A 20 2.25 -4.22 7.88
CA VAL A 20 1.10 -3.50 7.34
C VAL A 20 1.18 -2.03 7.73
N THR A 21 1.27 -1.76 9.03
CA THR A 21 1.19 -0.39 9.57
C THR A 21 2.38 0.48 9.15
N ALA A 22 3.60 -0.08 9.11
CA ALA A 22 4.78 0.65 8.65
C ALA A 22 4.73 0.93 7.14
N ALA A 23 4.25 -0.01 6.33
CA ALA A 23 4.10 0.20 4.89
C ALA A 23 3.05 1.27 4.56
N VAL A 24 1.94 1.30 5.31
CA VAL A 24 0.95 2.39 5.23
C VAL A 24 1.59 3.73 5.58
N ALA A 25 2.29 3.80 6.72
CA ALA A 25 2.98 5.04 7.12
C ALA A 25 4.02 5.50 6.08
N ALA A 26 4.67 4.57 5.38
CA ALA A 26 5.59 4.88 4.29
C ALA A 26 4.89 5.53 3.10
N VAL A 27 3.68 5.09 2.74
CA VAL A 27 2.85 5.75 1.72
C VAL A 27 2.39 7.13 2.21
N GLU A 28 1.93 7.23 3.45
CA GLU A 28 1.45 8.48 4.05
C GLU A 28 2.55 9.53 4.20
N ALA A 29 3.82 9.13 4.32
CA ALA A 29 4.97 10.03 4.32
C ALA A 29 5.14 10.81 3.00
N HIS A 30 4.54 10.33 1.90
CA HIS A 30 4.46 11.06 0.62
C HIS A 30 3.27 12.03 0.56
N GLY A 31 2.53 12.21 1.66
CA GLY A 31 1.32 13.05 1.73
C GLY A 31 0.09 12.38 1.09
N ILE A 32 0.09 11.06 0.95
CA ILE A 32 -0.97 10.28 0.32
C ILE A 32 -1.78 9.55 1.40
N SER A 33 -3.09 9.76 1.43
CA SER A 33 -3.98 9.01 2.33
C SER A 33 -4.17 7.59 1.83
N VAL A 34 -4.15 6.62 2.74
CA VAL A 34 -4.49 5.22 2.47
C VAL A 34 -5.86 4.91 3.08
N ASP A 35 -6.79 4.44 2.26
CA ASP A 35 -8.10 3.99 2.73
C ASP A 35 -8.10 2.47 2.93
N PHE A 36 -8.72 2.01 4.02
CA PHE A 36 -8.83 0.59 4.35
C PHE A 36 -10.21 0.07 3.96
N GLY A 37 -10.23 -1.00 3.15
CA GLY A 37 -11.44 -1.68 2.71
C GLY A 37 -11.45 -3.17 3.09
N PRO A 38 -12.59 -3.85 2.90
CA PRO A 38 -12.74 -5.27 3.24
C PRO A 38 -11.87 -6.22 2.39
N PHE A 39 -11.34 -5.74 1.26
CA PHE A 39 -10.54 -6.55 0.33
C PHE A 39 -9.07 -6.11 0.26
N GLY A 40 -8.66 -5.14 1.08
CA GLY A 40 -7.32 -4.58 1.06
C GLY A 40 -7.31 -3.08 1.33
N SER A 41 -6.13 -2.49 1.19
CA SER A 41 -5.92 -1.05 1.32
C SER A 41 -5.79 -0.42 -0.05
N LEU A 42 -6.18 0.85 -0.19
CA LEU A 42 -6.14 1.57 -1.45
C LEU A 42 -5.59 2.98 -1.28
N PHE A 43 -4.94 3.50 -2.32
CA PHE A 43 -4.60 4.92 -2.40
C PHE A 43 -4.59 5.41 -3.85
N SER A 44 -4.68 6.72 -4.01
CA SER A 44 -4.56 7.39 -5.31
C SER A 44 -3.24 8.13 -5.42
N VAL A 45 -2.54 7.98 -6.53
CA VAL A 45 -1.23 8.62 -6.78
C VAL A 45 -1.12 9.09 -8.24
N ASP A 46 -0.33 10.12 -8.50
CA ASP A 46 0.01 10.50 -9.86
C ASP A 46 1.01 9.52 -10.50
N ASP A 47 1.14 9.56 -11.82
CA ASP A 47 1.96 8.62 -12.59
C ASP A 47 3.46 8.78 -12.35
N LYS A 48 3.93 9.98 -11.99
CA LYS A 48 5.35 10.24 -11.71
C LYS A 48 5.75 9.76 -10.32
N SER A 49 4.86 9.91 -9.35
CA SER A 49 5.11 9.48 -7.96
C SER A 49 4.92 7.97 -7.77
N LEU A 50 4.11 7.31 -8.60
CA LEU A 50 3.77 5.88 -8.47
C LEU A 50 4.98 4.97 -8.22
N PRO A 51 6.07 4.99 -9.04
CA PRO A 51 7.17 4.04 -8.86
C PRO A 51 7.91 4.23 -7.53
N ILE A 52 7.99 5.48 -7.04
CA ILE A 52 8.66 5.82 -5.78
C ILE A 52 7.82 5.30 -4.61
N VAL A 53 6.52 5.62 -4.60
CA VAL A 53 5.60 5.24 -3.53
C VAL A 53 5.45 3.71 -3.42
N ILE A 54 5.30 3.00 -4.55
CA ILE A 54 5.26 1.53 -4.56
C ILE A 54 6.58 0.94 -4.08
N GLY A 55 7.72 1.50 -4.50
CA GLY A 55 9.04 1.05 -4.07
C GLY A 55 9.22 1.15 -2.55
N ASP A 56 8.85 2.28 -1.95
CA ASP A 56 8.92 2.48 -0.51
C ASP A 56 7.96 1.57 0.26
N LEU A 57 6.71 1.41 -0.22
CA LEU A 57 5.74 0.47 0.35
C LEU A 57 6.32 -0.93 0.41
N LEU A 58 6.82 -1.44 -0.73
CA LEU A 58 7.36 -2.81 -0.81
C LEU A 58 8.58 -2.97 0.09
N ARG A 59 9.52 -2.01 0.04
CA ARG A 59 10.74 -2.04 0.85
C ARG A 59 10.40 -2.12 2.33
N VAL A 60 9.56 -1.21 2.83
CA VAL A 60 9.20 -1.15 4.25
C VAL A 60 8.38 -2.36 4.68
N ALA A 61 7.46 -2.84 3.83
CA ALA A 61 6.67 -4.04 4.11
C ALA A 61 7.59 -5.24 4.38
N TYR A 62 8.53 -5.52 3.46
CA TYR A 62 9.43 -6.67 3.58
C TYR A 62 10.47 -6.50 4.69
N GLU A 63 10.97 -5.28 4.94
CA GLU A 63 11.85 -4.99 6.11
C GLU A 63 11.16 -5.30 7.44
N ASN A 64 9.82 -5.22 7.50
CA ASN A 64 9.03 -5.43 8.71
C ASN A 64 8.31 -6.79 8.75
N GLY A 65 8.72 -7.74 7.91
CA GLY A 65 8.27 -9.12 8.00
C GLY A 65 7.10 -9.51 7.10
N ALA A 66 6.77 -8.69 6.09
CA ALA A 66 5.86 -9.14 5.03
C ALA A 66 6.42 -10.40 4.37
N THR A 67 5.55 -11.37 4.10
CA THR A 67 5.92 -12.60 3.39
C THR A 67 5.36 -12.61 1.97
N PHE A 68 4.28 -11.87 1.73
CA PHE A 68 3.66 -11.73 0.42
C PHE A 68 2.96 -10.37 0.32
N VAL A 69 3.13 -9.70 -0.82
CA VAL A 69 2.45 -8.44 -1.12
C VAL A 69 1.79 -8.57 -2.49
N ASN A 70 0.48 -8.33 -2.53
CA ASN A 70 -0.26 -8.22 -3.79
C ASN A 70 -0.50 -6.74 -4.09
N ILE A 71 -0.28 -6.32 -5.33
CA ILE A 71 -0.51 -4.95 -5.79
C ILE A 71 -1.25 -5.00 -7.12
N ALA A 72 -2.38 -4.29 -7.19
CA ALA A 72 -3.08 -3.98 -8.42
C ALA A 72 -3.02 -2.47 -8.67
N VAL A 73 -2.67 -2.09 -9.90
CA VAL A 73 -2.66 -0.68 -10.33
C VAL A 73 -3.63 -0.52 -11.47
N SER A 74 -4.56 0.41 -11.34
CA SER A 74 -5.60 0.66 -12.33
C SER A 74 -5.68 2.15 -12.68
N ARG A 75 -6.18 2.42 -13.88
CA ARG A 75 -6.57 3.76 -14.33
C ARG A 75 -8.04 3.70 -14.71
N PHE A 76 -8.88 4.37 -13.95
CA PHE A 76 -10.26 4.57 -14.34
C PHE A 76 -10.33 5.87 -15.16
N ASN A 77 -10.71 5.75 -16.44
CA ASN A 77 -11.08 6.93 -17.22
C ASN A 77 -12.47 7.37 -16.76
N THR A 78 -12.55 8.51 -16.07
CA THR A 78 -13.79 9.32 -16.04
C THR A 78 -13.88 10.14 -17.31
#